data_AF-A0A1H7LI46-F1
#
_entry.id   AF-A0A1H7LI46-F1
#
_cell.length_a   1.000
_cell.length_b   1.000
_cell.length_c   1.000
_cell.angle_alpha   90.00
_cell.angle_beta   90.00
_cell.angle_gamma   90.00
#
_symmetry.space_group_name_H-M   'P 1'
#
loop_
_entity.id
_entity.type
_entity.pdbx_description
1 polymer ?
#
loop_
_entity_poly.entity_id
_entity_poly.type
_entity_poly.pdbx_seq_one_letter_code
_entity_poly.pdbx_strand_id
1 'polypeptide(L)'
;MILGFENFHPLKGKLTSEFTELCGDIVFRARALLAQRSEKEIFAAIEIINWMTDQSPAPAREKDEVHIKINKMFEKDEHGKPIKLDGNIHDWLTRRNVYSITYALKERQSKYDITEDESFPNGTWADFFAVLALALIDQASFSYTSTRGPYKDSDANFLFLNLANCARSAEYLIEAMDAVATAEGTHRFESGMAETTQKIKTRNQRAAIQRHSKTNNALMALQDFYSSGTFKSKRHAAQLFCEKSPEMVEHLAHYNRVRTLTEGLSKLLKGQRPSLQQ
;
A
#
# COMPACT_ATOMS: atom_id res chain seq x y z
N MET A 1 -17.16 16.40 2.07
CA MET A 1 -16.34 16.55 3.30
C MET A 1 -14.92 16.49 2.83
N ILE A 2 -14.17 17.57 3.05
CA ILE A 2 -12.76 17.67 2.65
C ILE A 2 -11.94 17.25 3.87
N LEU A 3 -11.09 16.24 3.72
CA LEU A 3 -10.16 15.81 4.76
C LEU A 3 -8.92 16.70 4.77
N GLY A 4 -8.31 16.85 5.94
CA GLY A 4 -7.13 17.69 6.14
C GLY A 4 -6.43 17.40 7.46
N PHE A 5 -5.45 18.24 7.79
CA PHE A 5 -4.62 18.16 9.00
C PHE A 5 -4.61 19.52 9.72
N GLU A 6 -5.77 19.95 10.20
CA GLU A 6 -5.94 21.28 10.80
C GLU A 6 -5.67 21.28 12.31
N ASN A 7 -5.91 20.14 12.97
CA ASN A 7 -5.94 20.01 14.42
C ASN A 7 -4.67 19.36 14.96
N PHE A 8 -4.00 18.51 14.16
CA PHE A 8 -2.66 18.03 14.48
C PHE A 8 -1.82 17.72 13.23
N HIS A 9 -0.50 17.90 13.36
CA HIS A 9 0.44 17.59 12.28
C HIS A 9 0.57 16.06 12.08
N PRO A 10 0.45 15.53 10.84
CA PRO A 10 0.34 14.09 10.59
C PRO A 10 1.56 13.28 11.03
N LEU A 11 2.77 13.79 10.82
CA LEU A 11 4.02 13.10 11.20
C LEU A 11 4.53 13.42 12.61
N LYS A 12 4.42 14.69 13.03
CA LYS A 12 5.12 15.21 14.22
C LYS A 12 4.19 15.76 15.29
N GLY A 13 2.91 15.91 14.98
CA GLY A 13 1.92 16.47 15.89
C GLY A 13 1.70 15.57 17.10
N LYS A 14 1.43 16.18 18.25
CA LYS A 14 0.96 15.48 19.44
C LYS A 14 -0.55 15.61 19.51
N LEU A 15 -1.22 14.50 19.82
CA LEU A 15 -2.62 14.53 20.19
C LEU A 15 -2.79 15.19 21.56
N THR A 16 -4.00 15.67 21.86
CA THR A 16 -4.33 16.07 23.23
C THR A 16 -4.28 14.85 24.16
N SER A 17 -4.23 15.07 25.47
CA SER A 17 -4.20 13.99 26.48
C SER A 17 -5.34 13.00 26.28
N GLU A 18 -6.54 13.52 26.03
CA GLU A 18 -7.78 12.75 25.89
C GLU A 18 -7.73 11.85 24.65
N PHE A 19 -7.20 12.36 23.53
CA PHE A 19 -7.07 11.58 22.29
C PHE A 19 -5.88 10.62 22.31
N THR A 20 -4.83 10.93 23.08
CA THR A 20 -3.67 10.05 23.20
C THR A 20 -4.08 8.68 23.76
N GLU A 21 -4.96 8.66 24.77
CA GLU A 21 -5.48 7.41 25.34
C GLU A 21 -6.44 6.68 24.40
N LEU A 22 -7.26 7.41 23.63
CA LEU A 22 -8.31 6.83 22.78
C LEU A 22 -7.80 6.30 21.43
N CYS A 23 -6.83 6.98 20.80
CA CYS A 23 -6.41 6.64 19.44
C CYS A 23 -4.90 6.76 19.19
N GLY A 24 -4.10 6.89 20.26
CA GLY A 24 -2.63 6.98 20.16
C GLY A 24 -2.00 5.80 19.40
N ASP A 25 -2.52 4.58 19.59
CA ASP A 25 -2.05 3.39 18.86
C ASP A 25 -2.31 3.50 17.35
N ILE A 26 -3.49 3.99 16.95
CA ILE A 26 -3.85 4.17 15.53
C ILE A 26 -2.88 5.18 14.88
N VAL A 27 -2.61 6.30 15.55
CA VAL A 27 -1.63 7.30 15.06
C VAL A 27 -0.24 6.70 14.94
N PHE A 28 0.22 5.98 15.98
CA PHE A 28 1.54 5.37 15.99
C PHE A 28 1.72 4.39 14.83
N ARG A 29 0.75 3.50 14.62
CA ARG A 29 0.77 2.49 13.55
C ARG A 29 0.71 3.10 12.16
N ALA A 30 -0.17 4.09 11.95
CA ALA A 30 -0.24 4.81 10.68
C ALA A 30 1.08 5.54 10.37
N ARG A 31 1.69 6.19 11.37
CA ARG A 31 3.01 6.85 11.22
C ARG A 31 4.13 5.86 10.94
N ALA A 32 4.10 4.67 11.52
CA ALA A 32 5.10 3.65 11.26
C ALA A 32 5.11 3.22 9.79
N LEU A 33 3.94 3.11 9.16
CA LEU A 33 3.82 2.83 7.72
C LEU A 33 4.33 4.00 6.87
N LEU A 34 4.10 5.23 7.32
CA LEU A 34 4.49 6.46 6.61
C LEU A 34 5.90 6.97 6.97
N ALA A 35 6.70 6.19 7.69
CA ALA A 35 7.97 6.67 8.26
C ALA A 35 9.00 7.14 7.21
N GLN A 36 8.89 6.64 5.98
CA GLN A 36 9.76 7.04 4.85
C GLN A 36 9.16 8.16 3.99
N ARG A 37 7.91 8.55 4.24
CA ARG A 37 7.22 9.60 3.49
C ARG A 37 7.56 10.98 4.04
N SER A 38 7.79 11.91 3.13
CA SER A 38 7.91 13.32 3.44
C SER A 38 6.55 13.93 3.73
N GLU A 39 6.57 15.09 4.36
CA GLU A 39 5.36 15.85 4.65
C GLU A 39 4.62 16.24 3.38
N LYS A 40 5.34 16.72 2.35
CA LYS A 40 4.74 17.09 1.05
C LYS A 40 3.99 15.93 0.41
N GLU A 41 4.59 14.74 0.45
CA GLU A 41 3.98 13.52 -0.08
C GLU A 41 2.69 13.17 0.68
N ILE A 42 2.66 13.32 2.01
CA ILE A 42 1.45 13.07 2.80
C ILE A 42 0.34 14.07 2.48
N PHE A 43 0.68 15.34 2.28
CA PHE A 43 -0.28 16.35 1.85
C PHE A 43 -0.79 16.11 0.43
N ALA A 44 0.06 15.69 -0.50
CA ALA A 44 -0.37 15.27 -1.84
C ALA A 44 -1.30 14.06 -1.78
N ALA A 45 -0.97 13.05 -0.97
CA ALA A 45 -1.81 11.87 -0.78
C ALA A 45 -3.21 12.24 -0.26
N ILE A 46 -3.34 13.18 0.69
CA ILE A 46 -4.67 13.59 1.17
C ILE A 46 -5.48 14.35 0.12
N GLU A 47 -4.83 15.16 -0.72
CA GLU A 47 -5.47 15.82 -1.86
C GLU A 47 -6.02 14.80 -2.87
N ILE A 48 -5.23 13.78 -3.20
CA ILE A 48 -5.64 12.69 -4.09
C ILE A 48 -6.79 11.89 -3.45
N ILE A 49 -6.73 11.58 -2.16
CA ILE A 49 -7.83 10.89 -1.44
C ILE A 49 -9.11 11.72 -1.55
N ASN A 50 -9.05 13.02 -1.25
CA ASN A 50 -10.19 13.91 -1.36
C ASN A 50 -10.79 13.88 -2.77
N TRP A 51 -9.95 14.02 -3.80
CA TRP A 51 -10.37 13.92 -5.19
C TRP A 51 -11.04 12.57 -5.52
N MET A 52 -10.44 11.44 -5.12
CA MET A 52 -11.01 10.11 -5.33
C MET A 52 -12.37 9.94 -4.65
N THR A 53 -12.51 10.52 -3.46
CA THR A 53 -13.75 10.43 -2.67
C THR A 53 -14.86 11.33 -3.22
N ASP A 54 -14.52 12.48 -3.79
CA ASP A 54 -15.47 13.39 -4.46
C ASP A 54 -16.01 12.79 -5.77
N GLN A 55 -15.21 11.96 -6.46
CA GLN A 55 -15.64 11.21 -7.64
C GLN A 55 -16.51 9.98 -7.30
N SER A 56 -16.80 9.73 -6.01
CA SER A 56 -17.62 8.60 -5.59
C SER A 56 -19.10 8.80 -5.96
N PRO A 57 -19.76 7.82 -6.62
CA PRO A 57 -21.19 7.86 -6.87
C PRO A 57 -22.02 7.70 -5.58
N ALA A 58 -21.37 7.48 -4.43
CA ALA A 58 -22.02 7.57 -3.13
C ALA A 58 -22.76 8.91 -3.06
N PRO A 59 -24.10 8.95 -2.93
CA PRO A 59 -24.90 10.15 -3.03
C PRO A 59 -24.35 11.24 -2.10
N ALA A 60 -23.63 12.19 -2.68
CA ALA A 60 -23.07 13.35 -2.01
C ALA A 60 -24.15 14.26 -1.40
N ARG A 61 -25.44 13.93 -1.54
CA ARG A 61 -26.59 14.68 -1.05
C ARG A 61 -27.33 14.05 0.15
N GLU A 62 -27.11 12.77 0.47
CA GLU A 62 -27.78 12.15 1.64
C GLU A 62 -26.95 12.23 2.93
N LYS A 63 -25.67 12.60 2.84
CA LYS A 63 -24.75 12.75 3.98
C LYS A 63 -25.18 13.81 5.00
N ASP A 64 -26.12 14.68 4.64
CA ASP A 64 -26.67 15.67 5.54
C ASP A 64 -27.94 15.21 6.26
N GLU A 65 -28.70 14.20 5.80
CA GLU A 65 -29.97 13.89 6.47
C GLU A 65 -29.80 13.34 7.88
N VAL A 66 -28.82 12.46 8.10
CA VAL A 66 -28.56 11.88 9.42
C VAL A 66 -27.92 12.92 10.34
N HIS A 67 -26.99 13.72 9.83
CA HIS A 67 -26.39 14.81 10.60
C HIS A 67 -27.43 15.89 10.95
N ILE A 68 -28.29 16.28 10.01
CA ILE A 68 -29.45 17.17 10.21
C ILE A 68 -30.44 16.55 11.20
N LYS A 69 -30.75 15.25 11.12
CA LYS A 69 -31.65 14.57 12.08
C LYS A 69 -31.04 14.51 13.48
N ILE A 70 -29.76 14.20 13.61
CA ILE A 70 -29.05 14.21 14.90
C ILE A 70 -29.01 15.65 15.45
N ASN A 71 -28.71 16.65 14.64
CA ASN A 71 -28.71 18.06 15.07
C ASN A 71 -30.11 18.54 15.47
N LYS A 72 -31.16 18.14 14.74
CA LYS A 72 -32.57 18.39 15.08
C LYS A 72 -33.00 17.77 16.42
N MET A 73 -32.38 16.67 16.84
CA MET A 73 -32.60 16.09 18.18
C MET A 73 -32.12 17.01 19.31
N PHE A 74 -31.21 17.93 19.01
CA PHE A 74 -30.69 18.93 19.96
C PHE A 74 -31.37 20.29 19.81
N GLU A 75 -32.20 20.49 18.79
CA GLU A 75 -33.05 21.66 18.66
C GLU A 75 -34.23 21.59 19.65
N LYS A 76 -34.63 22.76 20.14
CA LYS A 76 -35.76 22.91 21.07
C LYS A 76 -36.98 23.41 20.31
N ASP A 77 -38.14 22.89 20.67
CA ASP A 77 -39.41 23.42 20.20
C ASP A 77 -39.64 24.85 20.73
N GLU A 78 -40.72 25.47 20.26
CA GLU A 78 -41.21 26.79 20.67
C GLU A 78 -41.50 26.91 22.18
N HIS A 79 -41.49 25.80 22.93
CA HIS A 79 -41.65 25.73 24.37
C HIS A 79 -40.36 25.36 25.13
N GLY A 80 -39.23 25.28 24.43
CA GLY A 80 -37.91 24.98 25.01
C GLY A 80 -37.65 23.50 25.30
N LYS A 81 -38.49 22.58 24.81
CA LYS A 81 -38.32 21.13 24.99
C LYS A 81 -37.61 20.49 23.79
N PRO A 82 -36.80 19.42 23.99
CA PRO A 82 -36.15 18.72 22.89
C PRO A 82 -37.18 18.16 21.91
N ILE A 83 -36.95 18.36 20.61
CA ILE A 83 -37.83 17.82 19.56
C ILE A 83 -37.73 16.29 19.57
N LYS A 84 -38.87 15.61 19.76
CA LYS A 84 -38.96 14.15 19.61
C LYS A 84 -38.97 13.82 18.11
N LEU A 85 -37.96 13.09 17.65
CA LEU A 85 -37.95 12.53 16.30
C LEU A 85 -38.50 11.11 16.31
N ASP A 86 -39.38 10.81 15.36
CA ASP A 86 -39.83 9.44 15.09
C ASP A 86 -38.76 8.71 14.26
N GLY A 87 -38.24 7.62 14.82
CA GLY A 87 -37.29 6.72 14.17
C GLY A 87 -36.36 6.01 15.15
N ASN A 88 -35.93 4.80 14.79
CA ASN A 88 -34.98 4.04 15.57
C ASN A 88 -33.57 4.61 15.34
N ILE A 89 -32.97 5.24 16.36
CA ILE A 89 -31.58 5.76 16.31
C ILE A 89 -30.61 4.68 15.81
N HIS A 90 -30.91 3.42 16.13
CA HIS A 90 -30.11 2.27 15.73
C HIS A 90 -30.06 2.05 14.20
N ASP A 91 -31.16 2.37 13.48
CA ASP A 91 -31.24 2.28 12.01
C ASP A 91 -30.44 3.40 11.33
N TRP A 92 -30.33 4.56 11.97
CA TRP A 92 -29.56 5.69 11.41
C TRP A 92 -28.05 5.46 11.54
N LEU A 93 -27.61 4.87 12.65
CA LEU A 93 -26.22 4.50 12.88
C LEU A 93 -25.75 3.36 11.94
N THR A 94 -26.64 2.43 11.59
CA THR A 94 -26.32 1.30 10.70
C THR A 94 -26.31 1.67 9.20
N ARG A 95 -27.14 2.64 8.76
CA ARG A 95 -27.16 3.11 7.36
C ARG A 95 -25.87 3.79 6.89
N ARG A 96 -25.06 4.32 7.80
CA ARG A 96 -23.82 5.05 7.48
C ARG A 96 -22.70 4.12 6.95
N ASN A 97 -22.83 2.81 7.12
CA ASN A 97 -21.86 1.82 6.63
C ASN A 97 -21.76 1.78 5.09
N VAL A 98 -22.77 2.28 4.37
CA VAL A 98 -22.76 2.42 2.89
C VAL A 98 -21.91 3.63 2.44
N TYR A 99 -21.48 4.49 3.36
CA TYR A 99 -20.83 5.78 3.07
C TYR A 99 -19.42 5.93 3.65
N SER A 100 -18.79 4.82 4.07
CA SER A 100 -17.40 4.82 4.53
C SER A 100 -16.46 5.30 3.42
N ILE A 101 -15.65 6.30 3.74
CA ILE A 101 -14.51 6.78 2.96
C ILE A 101 -13.50 5.65 2.76
N THR A 102 -13.23 4.86 3.81
CA THR A 102 -12.33 3.70 3.72
C THR A 102 -12.84 2.69 2.69
N TYR A 103 -14.15 2.37 2.71
CA TYR A 103 -14.75 1.51 1.69
C TYR A 103 -14.70 2.13 0.30
N ALA A 104 -15.04 3.42 0.15
CA ALA A 104 -14.97 4.11 -1.12
C ALA A 104 -13.56 4.07 -1.72
N LEU A 105 -12.52 4.23 -0.90
CA LEU A 105 -11.12 4.14 -1.32
C LEU A 105 -10.75 2.69 -1.72
N LYS A 106 -11.20 1.68 -0.97
CA LYS A 106 -11.05 0.24 -1.32
C LYS A 106 -11.65 -0.08 -2.69
N GLU A 107 -12.84 0.42 -3.02
CA GLU A 107 -13.47 0.19 -4.33
C GLU A 107 -12.70 0.83 -5.51
N ARG A 108 -11.89 1.85 -5.22
CA ARG A 108 -11.11 2.60 -6.21
C ARG A 108 -9.74 1.99 -6.46
N GLN A 109 -9.27 1.14 -5.55
CA GLN A 109 -7.98 0.46 -5.62
C GLN A 109 -7.73 -0.26 -6.95
N SER A 110 -8.77 -0.87 -7.52
CA SER A 110 -8.67 -1.60 -8.80
C SER A 110 -8.81 -0.73 -10.04
N LYS A 111 -9.25 0.53 -9.88
CA LYS A 111 -9.60 1.44 -10.98
C LYS A 111 -8.55 2.51 -11.25
N TYR A 112 -7.67 2.77 -10.28
CA TYR A 112 -6.66 3.80 -10.37
C TYR A 112 -5.28 3.19 -10.13
N ASP A 113 -4.35 3.50 -11.02
CA ASP A 113 -2.94 3.30 -10.78
C ASP A 113 -2.40 4.55 -10.09
N ILE A 114 -1.92 4.38 -8.86
CA ILE A 114 -1.35 5.45 -8.02
C ILE A 114 0.18 5.47 -8.07
N THR A 115 0.80 4.50 -8.75
CA THR A 115 2.26 4.34 -8.73
C THR A 115 2.99 5.36 -9.59
N GLU A 116 2.29 5.94 -10.58
CA GLU A 116 2.83 6.90 -11.55
C GLU A 116 2.56 8.37 -11.19
N ASP A 117 1.98 8.65 -10.02
CA ASP A 117 1.68 10.03 -9.62
C ASP A 117 2.97 10.81 -9.26
N GLU A 118 3.22 11.91 -9.97
CA GLU A 118 4.43 12.74 -9.78
C GLU A 118 4.48 13.41 -8.39
N SER A 119 3.31 13.71 -7.80
CA SER A 119 3.21 14.36 -6.50
C SER A 119 3.34 13.38 -5.32
N PHE A 120 3.13 12.10 -5.59
CA PHE A 120 3.26 11.01 -4.62
C PHE A 120 4.00 9.80 -5.22
N PRO A 121 5.30 9.94 -5.52
CA PRO A 121 6.04 8.95 -6.28
C PRO A 121 6.15 7.62 -5.54
N ASN A 122 5.97 6.53 -6.30
CA ASN A 122 5.94 5.16 -5.76
C ASN A 122 4.93 4.99 -4.62
N GLY A 123 3.82 5.73 -4.64
CA GLY A 123 2.75 5.60 -3.67
C GLY A 123 2.18 4.18 -3.63
N THR A 124 1.97 3.64 -2.43
CA THR A 124 1.30 2.35 -2.23
C THR A 124 -0.08 2.55 -1.63
N TRP A 125 -1.00 1.61 -1.86
CA TRP A 125 -2.33 1.71 -1.26
C TRP A 125 -2.28 1.67 0.27
N ALA A 126 -1.27 1.01 0.84
CA ALA A 126 -1.00 1.08 2.27
C ALA A 126 -0.72 2.51 2.76
N ASP A 127 0.04 3.30 2.00
CA ASP A 127 0.27 4.71 2.33
C ASP A 127 -1.05 5.51 2.33
N PHE A 128 -1.87 5.34 1.29
CA PHE A 128 -3.15 6.04 1.16
C PHE A 128 -4.09 5.74 2.34
N PHE A 129 -4.21 4.48 2.74
CA PHE A 129 -5.02 4.11 3.89
C PHE A 129 -4.43 4.61 5.23
N ALA A 130 -3.11 4.65 5.37
CA ALA A 130 -2.46 5.22 6.54
C ALA A 130 -2.68 6.74 6.64
N VAL A 131 -2.58 7.47 5.52
CA VAL A 131 -2.88 8.90 5.43
C VAL A 131 -4.35 9.17 5.76
N LEU A 132 -5.28 8.36 5.22
CA LEU A 132 -6.70 8.44 5.54
C LEU A 132 -6.95 8.25 7.05
N ALA A 133 -6.31 7.26 7.68
CA ALA A 133 -6.45 7.03 9.11
C ALA A 133 -6.04 8.26 9.94
N LEU A 134 -4.92 8.90 9.60
CA LEU A 134 -4.47 10.13 10.28
C LEU A 134 -5.44 11.29 10.07
N ALA A 135 -5.97 11.46 8.85
CA ALA A 135 -6.91 12.54 8.55
C ALA A 135 -8.26 12.34 9.25
N LEU A 136 -8.73 11.10 9.38
CA LEU A 136 -9.93 10.77 10.15
C LEU A 136 -9.75 11.05 11.65
N ILE A 137 -8.54 10.82 12.20
CA ILE A 137 -8.24 11.21 13.58
C ILE A 137 -8.28 12.73 13.74
N ASP A 138 -7.83 13.49 12.73
CA ASP A 138 -7.89 14.95 12.76
C ASP A 138 -9.35 15.42 12.84
N GLN A 139 -10.23 14.82 12.03
CA GLN A 139 -11.67 15.07 12.06
C GLN A 139 -12.32 14.64 13.39
N ALA A 140 -11.86 13.53 13.97
CA ALA A 140 -12.33 13.08 15.29
C ALA A 140 -11.97 14.10 16.38
N SER A 141 -10.75 14.64 16.35
CA SER A 141 -10.27 15.67 17.28
C SER A 141 -11.03 16.99 17.11
N PHE A 142 -11.29 17.42 15.87
CA PHE A 142 -12.13 18.58 15.59
C PHE A 142 -13.57 18.40 16.13
N SER A 143 -14.17 17.24 15.87
CA SER A 143 -15.54 16.92 16.29
C SER A 143 -15.70 16.92 17.81
N TYR A 144 -14.65 16.52 18.53
CA TYR A 144 -14.65 16.50 19.98
C TYR A 144 -14.58 17.89 20.61
N THR A 145 -13.83 18.81 19.98
CA THR A 145 -13.52 20.15 20.52
C THR A 145 -14.48 21.25 20.04
N SER A 146 -15.21 21.01 18.95
CA SER A 146 -16.11 21.98 18.30
C SER A 146 -17.40 22.32 19.07
N THR A 147 -17.65 21.70 20.22
CA THR A 147 -18.88 21.89 21.00
C THR A 147 -18.80 23.08 21.94
N ARG A 148 -19.27 24.23 21.47
CA ARG A 148 -19.70 25.36 22.31
C ARG A 148 -21.23 25.36 22.44
N GLY A 149 -21.78 24.33 23.09
CA GLY A 149 -23.22 24.30 23.38
C GLY A 149 -23.59 25.26 24.52
N PRO A 150 -24.84 25.77 24.60
CA PRO A 150 -25.29 26.74 25.61
C PRO A 150 -25.50 26.11 27.00
N TYR A 151 -24.71 25.10 27.35
CA TYR A 151 -24.86 24.36 28.59
C TYR A 151 -24.30 25.18 29.75
N LYS A 152 -25.15 25.53 30.71
CA LYS A 152 -24.74 26.17 31.97
C LYS A 152 -23.85 25.22 32.77
N ASP A 153 -22.86 25.77 33.47
CA ASP A 153 -21.90 25.06 34.33
C ASP A 153 -22.61 24.18 35.37
N SER A 154 -22.87 22.92 35.01
CA SER A 154 -23.29 21.88 35.95
C SER A 154 -22.59 20.58 35.57
N ASP A 155 -22.19 19.80 36.57
CA ASP A 155 -21.45 18.54 36.35
C ASP A 155 -22.23 17.53 35.49
N ALA A 156 -23.56 17.54 35.60
CA ALA A 156 -24.45 16.73 34.76
C ALA A 156 -24.41 17.15 33.28
N ASN A 157 -24.29 18.46 33.01
CA ASN A 157 -24.13 18.97 31.65
C ASN A 157 -22.75 18.63 31.07
N PHE A 158 -21.70 18.59 31.90
CA PHE A 158 -20.36 18.20 31.48
C PHE A 158 -20.27 16.73 31.03
N LEU A 159 -20.85 15.81 31.81
CA LEU A 159 -20.94 14.38 31.47
C LEU A 159 -21.71 14.16 30.16
N PHE A 160 -22.84 14.83 29.98
CA PHE A 160 -23.65 14.71 28.77
C PHE A 160 -22.93 15.29 27.53
N LEU A 161 -22.26 16.43 27.68
CA LEU A 161 -21.45 17.04 26.61
C LEU A 161 -20.30 16.11 26.20
N ASN A 162 -19.57 15.54 27.16
CA ASN A 162 -18.51 14.59 26.87
C ASN A 162 -19.02 13.34 26.16
N LEU A 163 -20.16 12.78 26.59
CA LEU A 163 -20.74 11.62 25.93
C LEU A 163 -21.14 11.95 24.48
N ALA A 164 -21.75 13.11 24.23
CA ALA A 164 -22.11 13.57 22.90
C ALA A 164 -20.88 13.85 22.01
N ASN A 165 -19.80 14.37 22.58
CA ASN A 165 -18.53 14.59 21.87
C ASN A 165 -17.88 13.26 21.51
N CYS A 166 -17.81 12.32 22.46
CA CYS A 166 -17.33 10.96 22.23
C CYS A 166 -18.14 10.26 21.14
N ALA A 167 -19.48 10.35 21.17
CA ALA A 167 -20.33 9.71 20.18
C ALA A 167 -20.08 10.23 18.76
N ARG A 168 -19.86 11.54 18.59
CA ARG A 168 -19.53 12.15 17.28
C ARG A 168 -18.13 11.75 16.80
N SER A 169 -17.15 11.75 17.70
CA SER A 169 -15.78 11.36 17.35
C SER A 169 -15.64 9.85 17.10
N ALA A 170 -16.45 9.02 17.75
CA ALA A 170 -16.36 7.57 17.68
C ALA A 170 -16.47 7.03 16.25
N GLU A 171 -17.30 7.65 15.40
CA GLU A 171 -17.46 7.22 14.01
C GLU A 171 -16.16 7.37 13.21
N TYR A 172 -15.52 8.53 13.32
CA TYR A 172 -14.22 8.79 12.70
C TYR A 172 -13.13 7.88 13.26
N LEU A 173 -13.16 7.59 14.56
CA LEU A 173 -12.19 6.68 15.20
C LEU A 173 -12.37 5.23 14.73
N ILE A 174 -13.60 4.74 14.62
CA ILE A 174 -13.91 3.41 14.09
C ILE A 174 -13.41 3.31 12.64
N GLU A 175 -13.67 4.34 11.83
CA GLU A 175 -13.24 4.35 10.44
C GLU A 175 -11.72 4.48 10.29
N ALA A 176 -11.06 5.27 11.15
CA ALA A 176 -9.60 5.35 11.22
C ALA A 176 -8.98 4.00 11.59
N MET A 177 -9.64 3.24 12.46
CA MET A 177 -9.20 1.90 12.84
C MET A 177 -9.32 0.92 11.66
N ASP A 178 -10.41 0.96 10.88
CA ASP A 178 -10.51 0.16 9.65
C ASP A 178 -9.45 0.57 8.61
N ALA A 179 -9.22 1.88 8.45
CA ALA A 179 -8.21 2.40 7.53
C ALA A 179 -6.80 1.91 7.91
N VAL A 180 -6.39 2.03 9.18
CA VAL A 180 -5.05 1.58 9.60
C VAL A 180 -4.91 0.05 9.49
N ALA A 181 -5.95 -0.71 9.83
CA ALA A 181 -5.94 -2.17 9.70
C ALA A 181 -5.82 -2.60 8.24
N THR A 182 -6.52 -1.90 7.34
CA THR A 182 -6.42 -2.11 5.89
C THR A 182 -5.02 -1.78 5.39
N ALA A 183 -4.45 -0.65 5.83
CA ALA A 183 -3.09 -0.24 5.46
C ALA A 183 -2.06 -1.32 5.82
N GLU A 184 -2.11 -1.85 7.04
CA GLU A 184 -1.22 -2.92 7.48
C GLU A 184 -1.43 -4.22 6.72
N GLY A 185 -2.68 -4.60 6.46
CA GLY A 185 -3.02 -5.79 5.68
C GLY A 185 -2.43 -5.71 4.27
N THR A 186 -2.64 -4.59 3.59
CA THR A 186 -2.08 -4.32 2.26
C THR A 186 -0.56 -4.35 2.27
N HIS A 187 0.08 -3.63 3.21
CA HIS A 187 1.54 -3.60 3.33
C HIS A 187 2.15 -4.99 3.55
N ARG A 188 1.55 -5.80 4.43
CA ARG A 188 2.00 -7.18 4.68
C ARG A 188 1.82 -8.07 3.45
N PHE A 189 0.70 -7.94 2.75
CA PHE A 189 0.43 -8.70 1.54
C PHE A 189 1.43 -8.38 0.42
N GLU A 190 1.67 -7.10 0.15
CA GLU A 190 2.63 -6.64 -0.86
C GLU A 190 4.06 -7.08 -0.51
N SER A 191 4.46 -6.93 0.75
CA SER A 191 5.78 -7.38 1.23
C SER A 191 5.96 -8.90 1.10
N GLY A 192 4.92 -9.68 1.45
CA GLY A 192 4.93 -11.14 1.33
C GLY A 192 4.97 -11.62 -0.12
N MET A 193 4.26 -10.94 -1.02
CA MET A 193 4.30 -11.21 -2.47
C MET A 193 5.68 -10.92 -3.06
N ALA A 194 6.31 -9.80 -2.67
CA ALA A 194 7.66 -9.45 -3.10
C ALA A 194 8.70 -10.49 -2.64
N GLU A 195 8.63 -10.92 -1.38
CA GLU A 195 9.52 -11.96 -0.83
C GLU A 195 9.34 -13.29 -1.57
N THR A 196 8.08 -13.69 -1.81
CA THR A 196 7.76 -14.93 -2.53
C THR A 196 8.28 -14.89 -3.96
N THR A 197 8.10 -13.78 -4.66
CA THR A 197 8.60 -13.58 -6.02
C THR A 197 10.12 -13.70 -6.07
N GLN A 198 10.82 -13.10 -5.10
CA GLN A 198 12.28 -13.21 -4.99
C GLN A 198 12.74 -14.64 -4.68
N LYS A 199 12.05 -15.38 -3.82
CA LYS A 199 12.31 -16.81 -3.55
C LYS A 199 12.12 -17.66 -4.81
N ILE A 200 11.07 -17.40 -5.60
CA ILE A 200 10.85 -18.10 -6.88
C ILE A 200 11.96 -17.77 -7.87
N LYS A 201 12.33 -16.49 -8.02
CA LYS A 201 13.41 -16.06 -8.92
C LYS A 201 14.73 -16.73 -8.57
N THR A 202 15.13 -16.72 -7.31
CA THR A 202 16.36 -17.36 -6.83
C THR A 202 16.33 -18.88 -7.00
N ARG A 203 15.20 -19.54 -6.73
CA ARG A 203 15.01 -20.97 -6.98
C ARG A 203 15.13 -21.31 -8.47
N ASN A 204 14.50 -20.53 -9.34
CA ASN A 204 14.56 -20.71 -10.79
C ASN A 204 15.98 -20.52 -11.31
N GLN A 205 16.70 -19.50 -10.83
CA GLN A 205 18.11 -19.29 -11.15
C GLN A 205 18.98 -20.49 -10.72
N ARG A 206 18.81 -21.00 -9.50
CA ARG A 206 19.54 -22.19 -9.02
C ARG A 206 19.22 -23.42 -9.87
N ALA A 207 17.95 -23.65 -10.18
CA ALA A 207 17.53 -24.77 -11.02
C ALA A 207 18.09 -24.65 -12.44
N ALA A 208 18.11 -23.45 -13.03
CA ALA A 208 18.72 -23.20 -14.33
C ALA A 208 20.23 -23.47 -14.31
N ILE A 209 20.96 -22.96 -13.30
CA ILE A 209 22.39 -23.23 -13.13
C ILE A 209 22.65 -24.74 -13.04
N GLN A 210 21.84 -25.48 -12.28
CA GLN A 210 22.00 -26.91 -12.14
C GLN A 210 21.70 -27.67 -13.44
N ARG A 211 20.61 -27.33 -14.13
CA ARG A 211 20.24 -27.93 -15.43
C ARG A 211 21.31 -27.71 -16.50
N HIS A 212 21.91 -26.52 -16.52
CA HIS A 212 22.92 -26.14 -17.51
C HIS A 212 24.35 -26.33 -17.04
N SER A 213 24.57 -26.99 -15.90
CA SER A 213 25.90 -27.24 -15.33
C SER A 213 26.82 -27.95 -16.32
N LYS A 214 26.35 -29.01 -16.98
CA LYS A 214 27.12 -29.74 -18.00
C LYS A 214 27.50 -28.85 -19.19
N THR A 215 26.58 -28.00 -19.65
CA THR A 215 26.81 -27.09 -20.78
C THR A 215 27.79 -25.97 -20.39
N ASN A 216 27.66 -25.44 -19.18
CA ASN A 216 28.59 -24.43 -18.64
C ASN A 216 30.00 -25.02 -18.47
N ASN A 217 30.12 -26.24 -17.97
CA ASN A 217 31.41 -26.93 -17.86
C ASN A 217 32.06 -27.12 -19.24
N ALA A 218 31.28 -27.54 -20.24
CA ALA A 218 31.76 -27.67 -21.62
C ALA A 218 32.19 -26.31 -22.21
N LEU A 219 31.48 -25.22 -21.89
CA LEU A 219 31.84 -23.86 -22.32
C LEU A 219 33.12 -23.34 -21.66
N MET A 220 33.34 -23.60 -20.37
CA MET A 220 34.57 -23.25 -19.67
C MET A 220 35.76 -24.04 -20.25
N ALA A 221 35.60 -25.35 -20.42
CA ALA A 221 36.63 -26.18 -21.06
C ALA A 221 36.93 -25.74 -22.50
N LEU A 222 35.90 -25.34 -23.26
CA LEU A 222 36.08 -24.77 -24.60
C LEU A 222 36.82 -23.42 -24.56
N GLN A 223 36.59 -22.59 -23.55
CA GLN A 223 37.30 -21.32 -23.40
C GLN A 223 38.80 -21.55 -23.14
N ASP A 224 39.15 -22.49 -22.28
CA ASP A 224 40.54 -22.87 -22.01
C ASP A 224 41.18 -23.50 -23.25
N PHE A 225 40.44 -24.38 -23.93
CA PHE A 225 40.86 -24.96 -25.22
C PHE A 225 41.10 -23.87 -26.28
N TYR A 226 40.22 -22.88 -26.37
CA TYR A 226 40.33 -21.77 -27.32
C TYR A 226 41.53 -20.87 -27.01
N SER A 227 41.81 -20.63 -25.72
CA SER A 227 42.89 -19.74 -25.27
C SER A 227 44.28 -20.38 -25.40
N SER A 228 44.37 -21.70 -25.41
CA SER A 228 45.64 -22.44 -25.48
C SER A 228 46.12 -22.76 -26.90
N GLY A 229 45.32 -22.48 -27.93
CA GLY A 229 45.62 -22.88 -29.31
C GLY A 229 45.40 -21.79 -30.34
N THR A 230 45.99 -21.96 -31.52
CA THR A 230 45.73 -21.13 -32.70
C THR A 230 44.59 -21.70 -33.52
N PHE A 231 43.44 -21.06 -33.49
CA PHE A 231 42.24 -21.46 -34.23
C PHE A 231 41.84 -20.41 -35.26
N LYS A 232 41.41 -20.86 -36.44
CA LYS A 232 40.96 -19.97 -37.53
C LYS A 232 39.73 -19.13 -37.15
N SER A 233 38.85 -19.66 -36.30
CA SER A 233 37.66 -18.98 -35.80
C SER A 233 37.11 -19.65 -34.54
N LYS A 234 36.19 -18.99 -33.84
CA LYS A 234 35.47 -19.58 -32.69
C LYS A 234 34.69 -20.84 -33.07
N ARG A 235 34.09 -20.83 -34.27
CA ARG A 235 33.35 -21.99 -34.82
C ARG A 235 34.29 -23.17 -35.10
N HIS A 236 35.47 -22.89 -35.66
CA HIS A 236 36.50 -23.91 -35.90
C HIS A 236 37.00 -24.51 -34.59
N ALA A 237 37.21 -23.70 -33.56
CA ALA A 237 37.56 -24.19 -32.22
C ALA A 237 36.44 -25.07 -31.62
N ALA A 238 35.18 -24.66 -31.72
CA ALA A 238 34.04 -25.44 -31.24
C ALA A 238 33.86 -26.78 -31.99
N GLN A 239 34.14 -26.83 -33.30
CA GLN A 239 34.14 -28.07 -34.08
C GLN A 239 35.22 -29.04 -33.58
N LEU A 240 36.47 -28.57 -33.50
CA LEU A 240 37.59 -29.38 -33.02
C LEU A 240 37.40 -29.83 -31.56
N PHE A 241 36.77 -29.00 -30.73
CA PHE A 241 36.45 -29.34 -29.35
C PHE A 241 35.39 -30.47 -29.27
N CYS A 242 34.34 -30.41 -30.09
CA CYS A 242 33.35 -31.49 -30.18
C CYS A 242 33.97 -32.82 -30.62
N GLU A 243 34.98 -32.78 -31.49
CA GLU A 243 35.70 -33.97 -31.96
C GLU A 243 36.68 -34.52 -30.92
N LYS A 244 37.40 -33.63 -30.20
CA LYS A 244 38.43 -34.02 -29.23
C LYS A 244 37.88 -34.41 -27.85
N SER A 245 36.73 -33.88 -27.46
CA SER A 245 36.12 -34.11 -26.15
C SER A 245 34.62 -34.44 -26.30
N PRO A 246 34.25 -35.51 -27.01
CA PRO A 246 32.86 -35.86 -27.28
C PRO A 246 32.04 -36.08 -26.00
N GLU A 247 32.65 -36.59 -24.93
CA GLU A 247 32.05 -36.81 -23.61
C GLU A 247 31.58 -35.51 -22.94
N MET A 248 32.28 -34.40 -23.18
CA MET A 248 31.91 -33.10 -22.61
C MET A 248 30.66 -32.50 -23.28
N VAL A 249 30.36 -32.91 -24.52
CA VAL A 249 29.29 -32.34 -25.35
C VAL A 249 28.17 -33.32 -25.64
N GLU A 250 28.24 -34.54 -25.11
CA GLU A 250 27.28 -35.63 -25.37
C GLU A 250 25.83 -35.22 -25.05
N HIS A 251 25.65 -34.49 -23.95
CA HIS A 251 24.37 -33.98 -23.47
C HIS A 251 23.72 -32.93 -24.40
N LEU A 252 24.46 -32.37 -25.36
CA LEU A 252 23.93 -31.44 -26.35
C LEU A 252 23.41 -32.20 -27.56
N ALA A 253 22.35 -31.70 -28.21
CA ALA A 253 21.85 -32.28 -29.44
C ALA A 253 22.88 -32.18 -30.57
N HIS A 254 23.18 -33.29 -31.25
CA HIS A 254 24.26 -33.42 -32.24
C HIS A 254 24.29 -32.29 -33.28
N TYR A 255 23.14 -31.93 -33.83
CA TYR A 255 23.01 -30.89 -34.86
C TYR A 255 23.22 -29.45 -34.34
N ASN A 256 23.13 -29.23 -33.03
CA ASN A 256 23.23 -27.89 -32.41
C ASN A 256 24.50 -27.67 -31.60
N ARG A 257 25.31 -28.71 -31.31
CA ARG A 257 26.47 -28.61 -30.40
C ARG A 257 27.41 -27.46 -30.75
N VAL A 258 27.85 -27.41 -32.01
CA VAL A 258 28.79 -26.39 -32.50
C VAL A 258 28.21 -24.99 -32.37
N ARG A 259 26.92 -24.82 -32.70
CA ARG A 259 26.25 -23.52 -32.61
C ARG A 259 26.17 -23.04 -31.16
N THR A 260 25.62 -23.87 -30.27
CA THR A 260 25.48 -23.57 -28.84
C THR A 260 26.82 -23.19 -28.21
N LEU A 261 27.87 -23.96 -28.52
CA LEU A 261 29.22 -23.71 -28.02
C LEU A 261 29.84 -22.43 -28.59
N THR A 262 29.67 -22.16 -29.88
CA THR A 262 30.19 -20.94 -30.52
C THR A 262 29.53 -19.68 -29.96
N GLU A 263 28.22 -19.72 -29.75
CA GLU A 263 27.44 -18.62 -29.15
C GLU A 263 27.85 -18.41 -27.69
N GLY A 264 27.96 -19.48 -26.90
CA GLY A 264 28.39 -19.41 -25.50
C GLY A 264 29.81 -18.89 -25.33
N LEU A 265 30.76 -19.38 -26.14
CA LEU A 265 32.14 -18.88 -26.15
C LEU A 265 32.19 -17.39 -26.53
N SER A 266 31.36 -16.96 -27.48
CA SER A 266 31.28 -15.55 -27.87
C SER A 266 30.79 -14.65 -26.73
N LYS A 267 29.88 -15.14 -25.88
CA LYS A 267 29.42 -14.44 -24.67
C LYS A 267 30.52 -14.38 -23.61
N LEU A 268 31.17 -15.50 -23.33
CA LEU A 268 32.27 -15.60 -22.35
C LEU A 268 33.41 -14.62 -22.67
N LEU A 269 33.85 -14.56 -23.93
CA LEU A 269 34.90 -13.65 -24.37
C LEU A 269 34.51 -12.16 -24.27
N LYS A 270 33.22 -11.83 -24.18
CA LYS A 270 32.71 -10.48 -23.93
C LYS A 270 32.55 -10.18 -22.44
N GLY A 271 33.02 -11.05 -21.55
CA GLY A 271 32.82 -10.94 -20.10
C GLY A 271 31.38 -11.22 -19.66
N GLN A 272 30.53 -11.74 -20.55
CA GLN A 272 29.16 -12.10 -20.21
C GLN A 272 29.12 -13.51 -19.62
N ARG A 273 28.26 -13.73 -18.64
CA ARG A 273 28.05 -15.05 -18.05
C ARG A 273 27.59 -16.05 -19.13
N PRO A 274 28.08 -17.31 -19.10
CA PRO A 274 27.68 -18.32 -20.06
C PRO A 274 26.17 -18.60 -19.95
N SER A 275 25.58 -19.01 -21.08
CA SER A 275 24.13 -19.02 -21.32
C SER A 275 23.32 -19.65 -20.17
N LEU A 276 22.31 -18.88 -19.72
CA LEU A 276 21.16 -19.23 -18.85
C LEU A 276 21.25 -18.77 -17.37
N GLN A 277 22.14 -17.83 -17.06
CA GLN A 277 22.17 -17.09 -15.79
C GLN A 277 21.56 -15.66 -15.86
N GLN A 278 20.94 -15.29 -16.98
CA GLN A 278 20.18 -14.03 -17.11
C GLN A 278 18.72 -14.25 -16.74
#